data_AF-A0A951B446-F1
#
_entry.id   AF-A0A951B446-F1
#
_cell.length_a   1.000
_cell.length_b   1.000
_cell.length_c   1.000
_cell.angle_alpha   90.00
_cell.angle_beta   90.00
_cell.angle_gamma   90.00
#
_symmetry.space_group_name_H-M   'P 1'
#
loop_
_entity.id
_entity.type
_entity.pdbx_description
1 polymer ?
#
loop_
_entity_poly.entity_id
_entity_poly.type
_entity_poly.pdbx_seq_one_letter_code
_entity_poly.pdbx_strand_id
1 'polypeptide(L)'
;MLTGPTAPQIVAIVHDRIRAMLADRFGEDRSFSGSDRLNETLGLTSLDLAELVVTLEDRFGVDPFAKLVPITDVQTVDDLARAYQIGLSSQASPPLAPDAGFEAARQRGARRRIRPP
;
A
#
# COMPACT_ATOMS: atom_id res chain seq x y z
N MET A 1 12.12 9.39 18.29
CA MET A 1 11.43 9.49 16.99
C MET A 1 11.16 8.07 16.52
N LEU A 2 9.88 7.67 16.38
CA LEU A 2 9.55 6.38 15.76
C LEU A 2 9.46 6.60 14.26
N THR A 3 10.57 6.38 13.56
CA THR A 3 10.56 6.29 12.10
C THR A 3 9.77 5.04 11.72
N GLY A 4 8.71 5.19 10.91
CA GLY A 4 7.91 4.06 10.45
C GLY A 4 8.75 3.05 9.64
N PRO A 5 8.28 1.80 9.48
CA PRO A 5 9.00 0.77 8.73
C PRO A 5 9.21 1.23 7.28
N THR A 6 10.43 1.08 6.80
CA THR A 6 10.83 1.44 5.43
C THR A 6 10.27 0.44 4.41
N ALA A 7 10.13 0.86 3.14
CA ALA A 7 9.68 -0.02 2.05
C ALA A 7 10.33 -1.42 2.02
N PRO A 8 11.67 -1.59 2.10
CA PRO A 8 12.28 -2.92 2.15
C PRO A 8 11.97 -3.71 3.43
N GLN A 9 11.74 -3.04 4.57
CA GLN A 9 11.29 -3.70 5.80
C GLN A 9 9.85 -4.20 5.66
N ILE A 10 8.96 -3.43 5.01
CA ILE A 10 7.57 -3.85 4.73
C ILE A 10 7.59 -5.10 3.85
N VAL A 11 8.36 -5.11 2.76
CA VAL A 11 8.52 -6.29 1.88
C VAL A 11 9.05 -7.49 2.68
N ALA A 12 10.12 -7.32 3.47
CA ALA A 12 10.67 -8.41 4.28
C ALA A 12 9.64 -8.98 5.27
N ILE A 13 8.84 -8.13 5.93
CA ILE A 13 7.79 -8.53 6.88
C ILE A 13 6.65 -9.29 6.17
N VAL A 14 6.22 -8.84 5.00
CA VAL A 14 5.17 -9.52 4.21
C VAL A 14 5.66 -10.88 3.73
N HIS A 15 6.89 -10.97 3.21
CA HIS A 15 7.50 -12.24 2.79
C HIS A 15 7.69 -13.22 3.97
N ASP A 16 8.18 -12.73 5.11
CA ASP A 16 8.34 -13.52 6.35
C ASP A 16 6.98 -14.09 6.81
N ARG A 17 5.92 -13.28 6.81
CA ARG A 17 4.59 -13.74 7.22
C ARG A 17 3.97 -14.73 6.25
N ILE A 18 4.11 -14.52 4.94
CA ILE A 18 3.64 -15.48 3.91
C ILE A 18 4.39 -16.80 4.06
N ARG A 19 5.72 -16.78 4.22
CA ARG A 19 6.55 -17.98 4.42
C ARG A 19 6.11 -18.75 5.67
N ALA A 20 5.90 -18.06 6.80
CA ALA A 20 5.41 -18.69 8.02
C ALA A 20 4.04 -19.36 7.83
N MET A 21 3.13 -18.72 7.09
CA MET A 21 1.80 -19.27 6.79
C MET A 21 1.87 -20.46 5.84
N LEU A 22 2.74 -20.43 4.82
CA LEU A 22 2.96 -21.55 3.90
C LEU A 22 3.59 -22.75 4.63
N ALA A 23 4.56 -22.52 5.52
CA ALA A 23 5.19 -23.57 6.31
C ALA A 23 4.21 -24.25 7.28
N ASP A 24 3.33 -23.47 7.92
CA ASP A 24 2.27 -23.98 8.80
C ASP A 24 1.22 -24.83 8.04
N ARG A 25 0.78 -24.35 6.87
CA ARG A 25 -0.27 -24.99 6.06
C ARG A 25 0.21 -26.19 5.23
N PHE A 26 1.42 -26.12 4.66
CA PHE A 26 1.93 -27.11 3.70
C PHE A 26 3.13 -27.92 4.20
N GLY A 27 3.73 -27.56 5.34
CA GLY A 27 4.88 -28.27 5.91
C GLY A 27 6.21 -28.05 5.17
N GLU A 28 6.24 -27.19 4.14
CA GLU A 28 7.43 -26.89 3.33
C GLU A 28 7.84 -25.42 3.48
N ASP A 29 9.14 -25.14 3.63
CA ASP A 29 9.71 -23.80 3.43
C ASP A 29 9.77 -23.48 1.93
N ARG A 30 8.59 -23.29 1.33
CA ARG A 30 8.42 -23.02 -0.10
C ARG A 30 9.05 -21.67 -0.43
N SER A 31 10.10 -21.69 -1.23
CA SER A 31 10.70 -20.47 -1.78
C SER A 31 9.77 -19.86 -2.83
N PHE A 32 9.53 -18.55 -2.72
CA PHE A 32 8.72 -17.77 -3.66
C PHE A 32 9.35 -16.40 -3.93
N SER A 33 8.94 -15.78 -5.03
CA SER A 33 9.31 -14.45 -5.50
C SER A 33 8.20 -13.43 -5.25
N GLY A 34 8.54 -12.14 -5.26
CA GLY A 34 7.54 -11.06 -5.21
C GLY A 34 6.53 -11.12 -6.37
N SER A 35 6.95 -11.63 -7.52
CA SER A 35 6.10 -11.78 -8.72
C SER A 35 5.17 -12.99 -8.69
N ASP A 36 5.27 -13.88 -7.69
CA ASP A 36 4.44 -15.08 -7.63
C ASP A 36 2.99 -14.75 -7.25
N ARG A 37 2.04 -15.46 -7.86
CA ARG A 37 0.61 -15.24 -7.64
C ARG A 37 0.14 -15.90 -6.35
N LEU A 38 -0.58 -15.14 -5.54
CA LEU A 38 -1.06 -15.56 -4.23
C LEU A 38 -1.96 -16.80 -4.34
N ASN A 39 -2.92 -16.81 -5.28
CA ASN A 39 -3.82 -17.94 -5.51
C ASN A 39 -3.21 -19.03 -6.42
N GLU A 40 -2.68 -18.67 -7.59
CA GLU A 40 -2.26 -19.61 -8.62
C GLU A 40 -0.92 -20.29 -8.34
N THR A 41 0.06 -19.56 -7.79
CA THR A 41 1.41 -20.11 -7.51
C THR A 41 1.52 -20.63 -6.08
N LEU A 42 1.04 -19.84 -5.10
CA LEU A 42 1.17 -20.14 -3.68
C LEU A 42 -0.01 -20.94 -3.11
N GLY A 43 -1.11 -21.08 -3.86
CA GLY A 43 -2.28 -21.86 -3.45
C GLY A 43 -3.12 -21.22 -2.34
N LEU A 44 -2.92 -19.92 -2.05
CA LEU A 44 -3.64 -19.23 -0.98
C LEU A 44 -5.09 -18.98 -1.39
N THR A 45 -6.02 -19.40 -0.54
CA THR A 45 -7.44 -19.11 -0.69
C THR A 45 -7.77 -17.69 -0.23
N SER A 46 -8.98 -17.21 -0.55
CA SER A 46 -9.47 -15.93 -0.02
C SER A 46 -9.52 -15.87 1.51
N LEU A 47 -9.65 -17.02 2.19
CA LEU A 47 -9.61 -17.10 3.65
C LEU A 47 -8.18 -16.92 4.16
N ASP A 48 -7.20 -17.59 3.54
CA ASP A 48 -5.78 -17.44 3.92
C ASP A 48 -5.31 -16.00 3.67
N LEU A 49 -5.79 -15.37 2.59
CA LEU A 49 -5.53 -13.94 2.34
C LEU A 49 -6.15 -13.04 3.42
N ALA A 50 -7.37 -13.34 3.88
CA ALA A 50 -8.00 -12.58 4.96
C ALA A 50 -7.26 -12.75 6.30
N GLU A 51 -6.86 -13.96 6.67
CA GLU A 51 -6.03 -14.23 7.87
C GLU A 51 -4.66 -13.53 7.80
N LEU A 52 -4.04 -13.53 6.61
CA LEU A 52 -2.79 -12.84 6.33
C LEU A 52 -2.96 -11.33 6.51
N VAL A 53 -4.01 -10.73 5.95
CA VAL A 53 -4.32 -9.30 6.10
C VAL A 53 -4.55 -8.94 7.55
N VAL A 54 -5.39 -9.67 8.30
CA VAL A 54 -5.63 -9.41 9.73
C VAL A 54 -4.33 -9.48 10.55
N THR A 55 -3.43 -10.42 10.25
CA THR A 55 -2.16 -10.50 10.98
C THR A 55 -1.20 -9.35 10.62
N LEU A 56 -1.21 -8.90 9.36
CA LEU A 56 -0.39 -7.77 8.93
C LEU A 56 -0.97 -6.44 9.43
N GLU A 57 -2.29 -6.30 9.55
CA GLU A 57 -2.96 -5.17 10.19
C GLU A 57 -2.57 -5.06 11.67
N ASP A 58 -2.61 -6.15 12.44
CA ASP A 58 -2.13 -6.17 13.84
C ASP A 58 -0.66 -5.73 13.96
N ARG A 59 0.19 -6.19 13.03
CA ARG A 59 1.64 -5.87 13.02
C ARG A 59 1.97 -4.44 12.55
N PHE A 60 1.19 -3.88 11.63
CA PHE A 60 1.46 -2.56 11.03
C PHE A 60 0.54 -1.43 11.51
N GLY A 61 -0.58 -1.74 12.18
CA GLY A 61 -1.59 -0.77 12.59
C GLY A 61 -2.37 -0.13 11.45
N VAL A 62 -2.45 -0.79 10.28
CA VAL A 62 -3.18 -0.28 9.11
C VAL A 62 -3.69 -1.40 8.21
N ASP A 63 -4.96 -1.33 7.82
CA ASP A 63 -5.50 -2.09 6.70
C ASP A 63 -5.50 -1.21 5.42
N PRO A 64 -4.73 -1.55 4.37
CA PRO A 64 -4.78 -0.83 3.10
C PRO A 64 -6.06 -1.12 2.29
N PHE A 65 -6.78 -2.21 2.58
CA PHE A 65 -7.93 -2.67 1.81
C PHE A 65 -9.24 -1.95 2.17
N ALA A 66 -9.38 -1.43 3.39
CA ALA A 66 -10.55 -0.69 3.84
C ALA A 66 -10.92 0.50 2.95
N LYS A 67 -9.94 1.22 2.38
CA LYS A 67 -10.15 2.48 1.65
C LYS A 67 -9.17 2.82 0.53
N LEU A 68 -7.98 2.21 0.46
CA LEU A 68 -6.89 2.69 -0.39
C LEU A 68 -6.62 1.82 -1.61
N VAL A 69 -6.68 0.49 -1.45
CA VAL A 69 -6.42 -0.48 -2.52
C VAL A 69 -7.55 -1.52 -2.54
N PRO A 70 -8.27 -1.73 -3.66
CA PRO A 70 -9.26 -2.79 -3.72
C PRO A 70 -8.57 -4.15 -3.70
N ILE A 71 -9.06 -5.09 -2.88
CA ILE A 71 -8.45 -6.42 -2.71
C ILE A 71 -8.37 -7.22 -4.02
N THR A 72 -9.20 -6.90 -5.02
CA THR A 72 -9.20 -7.49 -6.36
C THR A 72 -7.96 -7.18 -7.20
N ASP A 73 -7.25 -6.08 -6.90
CA ASP A 73 -6.04 -5.68 -7.63
C ASP A 73 -4.77 -6.36 -7.08
N VAL A 74 -4.86 -7.05 -5.93
CA VAL A 74 -3.73 -7.75 -5.31
C VAL A 74 -3.70 -9.20 -5.79
N GLN A 75 -2.89 -9.45 -6.82
CA GLN A 75 -2.70 -10.78 -7.41
C GLN A 75 -1.36 -11.41 -7.01
N THR A 76 -0.32 -10.60 -6.83
CA THR A 76 1.04 -11.05 -6.48
C THR A 76 1.46 -10.63 -5.07
N VAL A 77 2.54 -11.23 -4.57
CA VAL A 77 3.15 -10.85 -3.29
C VAL A 77 3.64 -9.39 -3.30
N ASP A 78 4.18 -8.91 -4.42
CA ASP A 78 4.63 -7.52 -4.57
C ASP A 78 3.45 -6.55 -4.54
N ASP A 79 2.30 -6.91 -5.14
CA ASP A 79 1.08 -6.09 -5.04
C ASP A 79 0.58 -5.96 -3.59
N LEU A 80 0.64 -7.05 -2.81
CA LEU A 80 0.31 -7.03 -1.39
C LEU A 80 1.29 -6.14 -0.60
N ALA A 81 2.60 -6.28 -0.83
CA ALA A 81 3.60 -5.43 -0.17
C ALA A 81 3.44 -3.95 -0.56
N ARG A 82 3.11 -3.66 -1.82
CA ARG A 82 2.84 -2.31 -2.33
C ARG A 82 1.58 -1.71 -1.71
N ALA A 83 0.53 -2.49 -1.48
CA ALA A 83 -0.67 -2.04 -0.77
C ALA A 83 -0.33 -1.56 0.65
N TYR A 84 0.47 -2.32 1.41
CA TYR A 84 0.94 -1.91 2.73
C TYR A 84 1.87 -0.68 2.69
N GLN A 85 2.75 -0.57 1.68
CA GLN A 85 3.56 0.63 1.47
C GLN A 85 2.69 1.89 1.25
N ILE A 86 1.61 1.79 0.47
CA ILE A 86 0.66 2.89 0.24
C ILE A 86 -0.07 3.24 1.55
N GLY A 87 -0.59 2.24 2.28
CA GLY A 87 -1.28 2.44 3.56
C GLY A 87 -0.42 3.15 4.60
N LEU A 88 0.82 2.68 4.79
CA LEU A 88 1.77 3.26 5.74
C LEU A 88 2.25 4.66 5.30
N SER A 89 2.44 4.90 4.00
CA SER A 89 2.80 6.23 3.48
C SER A 89 1.67 7.25 3.63
N SER A 90 0.41 6.80 3.51
CA SER A 90 -0.78 7.62 3.75
C SER A 90 -0.92 7.99 5.23
N GLN A 91 -0.53 7.11 6.16
CA GLN A 91 -0.53 7.38 7.61
C GLN A 91 0.65 8.28 8.03
N ALA A 92 1.80 8.17 7.35
CA ALA A 92 3.00 8.99 7.62
C ALA A 92 2.86 10.45 7.16
N SER A 93 1.89 10.73 6.28
CA SER A 93 1.54 12.10 5.88
C SER A 93 0.48 12.64 6.84
N PRO A 94 0.70 13.77 7.55
CA PRO A 94 -0.39 14.43 8.25
C PRO A 94 -1.45 14.84 7.22
N PRO A 95 -2.74 14.92 7.59
CA PRO A 95 -3.75 15.45 6.68
C PRO A 95 -3.35 16.88 6.33
N LEU A 96 -3.01 17.10 5.06
CA LEU A 96 -2.94 18.44 4.49
C LEU A 96 -4.30 19.08 4.71
N ALA A 97 -4.37 20.03 5.64
CA ALA A 97 -5.57 20.82 5.86
C ALA A 97 -6.01 21.43 4.50
N PRO A 98 -7.29 21.35 4.12
CA PRO A 98 -7.77 21.79 2.81
C PRO A 98 -7.88 23.33 2.72
N ASP A 99 -6.83 24.05 3.12
CA ASP A 99 -6.79 25.52 3.20
C ASP A 99 -5.39 26.07 2.87
N ALA A 100 -5.01 26.03 1.59
CA ALA A 100 -4.17 27.02 0.90
C ALA A 100 -3.83 26.55 -0.53
N GLY A 101 -4.40 27.19 -1.57
CA GLY A 101 -3.83 27.04 -2.92
C GLY A 101 -4.73 27.30 -4.14
N PHE A 102 -6.05 27.18 -4.03
CA PHE A 102 -6.93 27.27 -5.21
C PHE A 102 -7.05 28.67 -5.85
N GLU A 103 -6.48 29.72 -5.26
CA GLU A 103 -6.45 31.06 -5.86
C GLU A 103 -5.30 31.33 -6.84
N ALA A 104 -4.20 30.56 -6.79
CA ALA A 104 -2.97 30.88 -7.53
C ALA A 104 -3.08 30.70 -9.07
N ALA A 105 -4.14 30.05 -9.56
CA ALA A 105 -4.28 29.67 -10.97
C ALA A 105 -4.92 30.73 -11.89
N ARG A 106 -5.58 31.78 -11.36
CA ARG A 106 -6.36 32.71 -12.20
C ARG A 106 -5.65 33.98 -12.66
N GLN A 107 -4.52 34.37 -12.06
CA GLN A 107 -3.99 35.73 -12.19
C GLN A 107 -2.87 35.93 -13.24
N ARG A 108 -2.87 35.17 -14.35
CA ARG A 108 -1.88 35.35 -15.45
C ARG A 108 -2.46 35.78 -16.82
N GLY A 109 -3.78 35.98 -16.94
CA GLY A 109 -4.45 36.14 -18.25
C GLY A 109 -4.81 37.56 -18.72
N ALA A 110 -4.78 38.59 -17.86
CA ALA A 110 -5.60 39.81 -18.09
C ALA A 110 -4.83 41.15 -18.23
N ARG A 111 -3.57 41.16 -18.71
CA ARG A 111 -2.73 42.39 -18.72
C ARG A 111 -2.39 43.00 -20.10
N ARG A 112 -3.19 42.73 -21.15
CA ARG A 112 -2.99 43.32 -22.50
C ARG A 112 -4.28 43.59 -23.30
N ARG A 113 -5.20 44.46 -22.83
CA ARG A 113 -6.21 45.14 -23.69
C ARG A 113 -6.76 46.46 -23.09
N ILE A 114 -6.04 47.59 -23.19
CA ILE A 114 -6.61 48.96 -23.39
C ILE A 114 -5.54 50.03 -23.75
N ARG A 115 -5.92 51.03 -24.58
CA ARG A 115 -5.22 52.31 -24.92
C ARG A 115 -6.27 53.42 -25.12
N PRO A 116 -6.12 54.59 -24.49
CA PRO A 116 -5.69 55.85 -25.15
C PRO A 116 -4.31 56.34 -24.64
N PRO A 117 -3.71 57.44 -25.16
CA PRO A 117 -4.12 58.29 -26.29
C PRO A 117 -3.48 57.90 -27.63
#